data_AF-A0A6M6I9P4-F1
#
_entry.id   AF-A0A6M6I9P4-F1
#
_cell.length_a   1.000
_cell.length_b   1.000
_cell.length_c   1.000
_cell.angle_alpha   90.00
_cell.angle_beta   90.00
_cell.angle_gamma   90.00
#
_symmetry.space_group_name_H-M   'P 1'
#
loop_
_entity.id
_entity.type
_entity.pdbx_description
1 polymer ?
#
loop_
_entity_poly.entity_id
_entity_poly.type
_entity_poly.pdbx_seq_one_letter_code
_entity_poly.pdbx_strand_id
1 'polypeptide(L)'
;MTTANHTPIRARFARKPCDLDEVLHNTDPSALFEPIEIAWRKALTEAEYDAFANTLLEDRDWLAGLGGHANGRRRVVAVSAPGTTVFVDPSGSSYGRYVGIAETTSTPAPATDDDQAGAIGWLIDNRRPEVSRDQAIRTLRRALAGDPAASRILDRLAEQ
;
A
#
# COMPACT_ATOMS: atom_id res chain seq x y z
N MET A 1 13.57 30.33 0.58
CA MET A 1 13.27 29.11 1.35
C MET A 1 12.00 28.49 0.79
N THR A 2 12.13 27.49 -0.07
CA THR A 2 11.01 26.72 -0.62
C THR A 2 10.59 25.70 0.43
N THR A 3 9.50 25.95 1.15
CA THR A 3 8.84 24.93 1.96
C THR A 3 8.21 23.94 1.00
N ALA A 4 8.89 22.80 0.79
CA ALA A 4 8.27 21.66 0.15
C ALA A 4 7.01 21.30 0.95
N ASN A 5 5.83 21.48 0.35
CA ASN A 5 4.55 21.03 0.87
C ASN A 5 4.61 19.51 1.04
N HIS A 6 5.12 19.05 2.18
CA HIS A 6 5.05 17.63 2.53
C HIS A 6 3.62 17.36 2.94
N THR A 7 2.84 16.78 2.02
CA THR A 7 1.57 16.16 2.38
C THR A 7 1.85 15.21 3.55
N PRO A 8 1.24 15.42 4.72
CA PRO A 8 1.47 14.56 5.87
C PRO A 8 1.04 13.15 5.49
N ILE A 9 1.91 12.17 5.76
CA ILE A 9 1.55 10.76 5.60
C ILE A 9 0.41 10.48 6.57
N ARG A 10 -0.64 9.82 6.08
CA ARG A 10 -1.77 9.39 6.90
C ARG A 10 -1.88 7.88 6.82
N ALA A 11 -2.38 7.25 7.87
CA ALA A 11 -2.54 5.80 7.93
C ALA A 11 -3.81 5.45 8.70
N ARG A 12 -4.29 4.22 8.49
CA ARG A 12 -5.44 3.66 9.19
C ARG A 12 -4.99 2.43 9.96
N PHE A 13 -5.37 2.32 11.23
CA PHE A 13 -4.78 1.36 12.16
C PHE A 13 -5.79 0.33 12.66
N ALA A 14 -5.39 -0.94 12.68
CA ALA A 14 -6.01 -1.98 13.49
C ALA A 14 -5.38 -1.99 14.89
N ARG A 15 -6.19 -2.28 15.91
CA ARG A 15 -5.73 -2.37 17.30
C ARG A 15 -5.44 -3.83 17.66
N LYS A 16 -4.21 -4.09 18.08
CA LYS A 16 -3.69 -5.41 18.48
C LYS A 16 -3.98 -6.53 17.47
N PRO A 17 -3.70 -6.32 16.17
CA PRO A 17 -3.78 -7.39 15.19
C PRO A 17 -2.72 -8.46 15.50
N CYS A 18 -3.06 -9.72 15.30
CA CYS A 18 -2.12 -10.85 15.43
C CYS A 18 -1.17 -10.90 14.23
N ASP A 19 -1.70 -10.58 13.05
CA ASP A 19 -1.01 -10.65 11.77
C ASP A 19 -1.49 -9.56 10.79
N LEU A 20 -0.84 -9.49 9.63
CA LEU A 20 -1.13 -8.49 8.60
C LEU A 20 -2.49 -8.73 7.93
N ASP A 21 -2.97 -9.97 7.82
CA ASP A 21 -4.30 -10.24 7.30
C ASP A 21 -5.35 -9.63 8.22
N GLU A 22 -5.19 -9.73 9.53
CA GLU A 22 -6.06 -9.08 10.49
C GLU A 22 -6.04 -7.56 10.35
N VAL A 23 -4.89 -6.95 10.06
CA VAL A 23 -4.83 -5.52 9.72
C VAL A 23 -5.71 -5.21 8.51
N LEU A 24 -5.61 -5.99 7.44
CA LEU A 24 -6.36 -5.74 6.20
C LEU A 24 -7.88 -5.93 6.38
N HIS A 25 -8.29 -6.89 7.21
CA HIS A 25 -9.71 -7.24 7.39
C HIS A 25 -10.39 -6.50 8.55
N ASN A 26 -9.69 -6.25 9.67
CA ASN A 26 -10.27 -5.63 10.87
C ASN A 26 -10.11 -4.12 10.91
N THR A 27 -9.40 -3.52 9.96
CA THR A 27 -9.41 -2.07 9.89
C THR A 27 -10.73 -1.60 9.30
N ASP A 28 -11.54 -0.91 10.12
CA ASP A 28 -12.83 -0.36 9.73
C ASP A 28 -12.72 0.47 8.42
N PRO A 29 -13.39 0.05 7.33
CA PRO A 29 -13.43 0.76 6.05
C PRO A 29 -13.76 2.25 6.18
N SER A 30 -14.59 2.60 7.17
CA SER A 30 -15.07 3.96 7.43
C SER A 30 -14.19 4.77 8.37
N ALA A 31 -13.20 4.15 9.03
CA ALA A 31 -12.28 4.88 9.90
C ALA A 31 -11.40 5.84 9.08
N LEU A 32 -11.34 7.09 9.54
CA LEU A 32 -10.56 8.13 8.89
C LEU A 32 -9.07 7.83 8.97
N PHE A 33 -8.36 8.09 7.88
CA PHE A 33 -6.89 8.13 7.91
C PHE A 33 -6.43 9.26 8.84
N GLU A 34 -5.58 8.93 9.81
CA GLU A 34 -5.05 9.90 10.77
C GLU A 34 -3.61 10.29 10.41
N PRO A 35 -3.21 11.55 10.63
CA PRO A 35 -1.86 12.01 10.35
C PRO A 35 -0.85 11.33 11.28
N ILE A 36 0.24 10.84 10.68
CA ILE A 36 1.30 10.15 11.41
C ILE A 36 2.62 10.92 11.38
N GLU A 37 3.43 10.69 12.40
CA GLU A 37 4.81 11.13 12.51
C GLU A 37 5.70 9.88 12.60
N ILE A 38 6.61 9.72 11.64
CA ILE A 38 7.56 8.59 11.65
C ILE A 38 8.66 8.92 12.66
N ALA A 39 8.57 8.33 13.85
CA ALA A 39 9.55 8.50 14.92
C ALA A 39 10.80 7.64 14.69
N TRP A 40 10.65 6.50 14.02
CA TRP A 40 11.76 5.61 13.69
C TRP A 40 11.49 4.79 12.43
N ARG A 41 12.55 4.28 11.79
CA ARG A 41 12.48 3.48 10.57
C ARG A 41 13.25 2.17 10.77
N LYS A 42 12.60 1.04 10.50
CA LYS A 42 13.16 -0.30 10.54
C LYS A 42 13.12 -0.91 9.15
N ALA A 43 14.29 -1.05 8.53
CA ALA A 43 14.42 -1.85 7.32
C ALA A 43 14.59 -3.33 7.70
N LEU A 44 13.85 -4.20 7.02
CA LEU A 44 13.88 -5.65 7.14
C LEU A 44 14.12 -6.25 5.75
N THR A 45 14.70 -7.46 5.72
CA THR A 45 14.61 -8.34 4.54
C THR A 45 13.18 -8.81 4.34
N GLU A 46 12.85 -9.34 3.15
CA GLU A 46 11.53 -9.91 2.87
C GLU A 46 11.16 -11.01 3.89
N ALA A 47 12.08 -11.94 4.17
CA ALA A 47 11.85 -13.02 5.13
C ALA A 47 11.64 -12.51 6.57
N GLU A 48 12.40 -11.50 7.01
CA GLU A 48 12.20 -10.90 8.34
C GLU A 48 10.88 -10.12 8.42
N TYR A 49 10.47 -9.49 7.32
CA TYR A 49 9.21 -8.79 7.22
C TYR A 49 8.03 -9.75 7.25
N ASP A 50 8.11 -10.86 6.53
CA ASP A 50 7.09 -11.90 6.55
C ASP A 50 6.96 -12.50 7.95
N ALA A 51 8.08 -12.81 8.61
CA ALA A 51 8.07 -13.27 10.00
C ALA A 51 7.41 -12.24 10.92
N PHE A 52 7.77 -10.96 10.80
CA PHE A 52 7.17 -9.85 11.54
C PHE A 52 5.66 -9.73 11.30
N ALA A 53 5.24 -9.77 10.03
CA ALA A 53 3.87 -9.61 9.58
C ALA A 53 2.95 -10.73 10.08
N ASN A 54 3.48 -11.92 10.38
CA ASN A 54 2.74 -13.04 10.94
C ASN A 54 2.73 -13.08 12.48
N THR A 55 3.46 -12.19 13.16
CA THR A 55 3.68 -12.25 14.61
C THR A 55 3.68 -10.85 15.24
N LEU A 56 2.68 -10.01 14.91
CA LEU A 56 2.67 -8.58 15.27
C LEU A 56 2.58 -8.33 16.78
N LEU A 57 2.07 -9.30 17.55
CA LEU A 57 1.97 -9.23 19.02
C LEU A 57 3.21 -9.75 19.76
N GLU A 58 4.21 -10.27 19.06
CA GLU A 58 5.48 -10.67 19.69
C GLU A 58 6.30 -9.44 20.09
N ASP A 59 6.93 -9.55 21.27
CA ASP A 59 7.79 -8.52 21.81
C ASP A 59 9.10 -8.38 21.02
N ARG A 60 9.50 -7.13 20.79
CA ARG A 60 10.67 -6.74 20.04
C ARG A 60 11.31 -5.54 20.70
N ASP A 61 12.58 -5.68 21.08
CA ASP A 61 13.32 -4.64 21.80
C ASP A 61 13.34 -3.30 21.05
N TRP A 62 13.38 -3.34 19.73
CA TRP A 62 13.40 -2.16 18.87
C TRP A 62 12.06 -1.41 18.78
N LEU A 63 10.97 -1.97 19.32
CA LEU A 63 9.69 -1.28 19.49
C LEU A 63 9.53 -0.65 20.87
N ALA A 64 10.28 -1.12 21.86
CA ALA A 64 10.09 -0.76 23.27
C ALA A 64 10.18 0.76 23.50
N GLY A 65 9.17 1.30 24.19
CA GLY A 65 9.13 2.73 24.54
C GLY A 65 8.80 3.68 23.38
N LEU A 66 8.54 3.17 22.17
CA LEU A 66 8.14 3.97 21.01
C LEU A 66 6.62 4.12 20.91
N GLY A 67 6.18 5.08 20.08
CA GLY A 67 4.78 5.30 19.75
C GLY A 67 4.09 6.37 20.60
N GLY A 68 2.76 6.27 20.70
CA GLY A 68 1.91 7.24 21.38
C GLY A 68 1.50 8.42 20.49
N HIS A 69 0.97 9.47 21.10
CA HIS A 69 0.53 10.69 20.40
C HIS A 69 1.33 11.90 20.87
N ALA A 70 1.79 12.71 19.93
CA ALA A 70 2.42 14.00 20.19
C ALA A 70 2.00 15.01 19.11
N ASN A 71 1.81 16.28 19.49
CA ASN A 71 1.47 17.37 18.56
C ASN A 71 0.25 17.07 17.66
N GLY A 72 -0.75 16.35 18.19
CA GLY A 72 -1.94 15.94 17.44
C GLY A 72 -1.70 14.88 16.35
N ARG A 73 -0.56 14.19 16.38
CA ARG A 73 -0.19 13.13 15.42
C ARG A 73 0.17 11.85 16.16
N ARG A 74 -0.16 10.71 15.55
CA ARG A 74 0.31 9.40 16.04
C ARG A 74 1.78 9.23 15.68
N ARG A 75 2.61 8.87 16.65
CA ARG A 75 4.02 8.53 16.42
C ARG A 75 4.12 7.05 16.08
N VAL A 76 4.86 6.74 15.02
CA VAL A 76 4.97 5.37 14.51
C VAL A 76 6.40 4.99 14.17
N VAL A 77 6.65 3.69 14.17
CA VAL A 77 7.78 3.06 13.50
C VAL A 77 7.34 2.67 12.10
N ALA A 78 8.03 3.14 11.08
CA ALA A 78 7.86 2.62 9.72
C ALA A 78 8.72 1.36 9.56
N VAL A 79 8.07 0.20 9.43
CA VAL A 79 8.73 -1.09 9.20
C VAL A 79 8.59 -1.41 7.72
N SER A 80 9.70 -1.52 7.01
CA SER A 80 9.74 -1.63 5.55
C SER A 80 10.60 -2.78 5.07
N ALA A 81 10.16 -3.43 4.00
CA ALA A 81 10.91 -4.34 3.16
C ALA A 81 10.79 -3.87 1.69
N PRO A 82 11.53 -4.48 0.72
CA PRO A 82 11.34 -4.14 -0.68
C PRO A 82 9.86 -4.17 -1.09
N GLY A 83 9.35 -3.05 -1.60
CA GLY A 83 7.97 -2.94 -2.10
C GLY A 83 6.86 -2.80 -1.05
N THR A 84 7.14 -2.86 0.25
CA THR A 84 6.09 -2.82 1.28
C THR A 84 6.49 -2.07 2.55
N THR A 85 5.51 -1.45 3.22
CA THR A 85 5.71 -0.73 4.49
C THR A 85 4.45 -0.74 5.33
N VAL A 86 4.60 -1.03 6.62
CA VAL A 86 3.57 -0.88 7.65
C VAL A 86 4.00 0.13 8.70
N PHE A 87 3.02 0.77 9.32
CA PHE A 87 3.23 1.74 10.39
C PHE A 87 2.80 1.15 11.72
N VAL A 88 3.72 1.12 12.67
CA VAL A 88 3.53 0.46 13.96
C VAL A 88 3.56 1.51 15.07
N ASP A 89 2.51 1.59 15.87
CA ASP A 89 2.49 2.34 17.13
C ASP A 89 2.41 1.35 18.30
N PRO A 90 3.54 1.11 18.99
CA PRO A 90 3.58 0.27 20.19
C PRO A 90 2.89 0.90 21.41
N SER A 91 2.68 2.22 21.39
CA SER A 91 2.12 2.99 22.50
C SER A 91 2.85 2.74 23.83
N GLY A 92 4.18 2.73 23.77
CA GLY A 92 5.08 2.46 24.90
C GLY A 92 5.39 0.98 25.15
N SER A 93 4.66 0.05 24.52
CA SER A 93 4.93 -1.39 24.59
C SER A 93 6.10 -1.81 23.68
N SER A 94 6.37 -3.11 23.62
CA SER A 94 7.38 -3.75 22.76
C SER A 94 6.81 -4.53 21.58
N TYR A 95 5.51 -4.43 21.30
CA TYR A 95 4.84 -5.12 20.20
C TYR A 95 3.95 -4.18 19.38
N GLY A 96 3.42 -4.66 18.25
CA GLY A 96 2.54 -3.93 17.35
C GLY A 96 1.14 -3.68 17.92
N ARG A 97 1.02 -2.84 18.95
CA ARG A 97 -0.26 -2.55 19.61
C ARG A 97 -1.26 -1.87 18.68
N TYR A 98 -0.79 -1.03 17.77
CA TYR A 98 -1.56 -0.51 16.65
C TYR A 98 -0.72 -0.67 15.40
N VAL A 99 -1.27 -1.31 14.36
CA VAL A 99 -0.57 -1.51 13.08
C VAL A 99 -1.45 -0.98 11.98
N GLY A 100 -0.87 -0.16 11.11
CA GLY A 100 -1.61 0.55 10.08
C GLY A 100 -0.95 0.52 8.73
N ILE A 101 -1.79 0.64 7.72
CA ILE A 101 -1.40 0.81 6.32
C ILE A 101 -1.57 2.29 6.00
N ALA A 102 -0.64 2.84 5.22
CA ALA A 102 -0.80 4.21 4.72
C ALA A 102 -2.15 4.35 4.01
N GLU A 103 -2.68 5.57 4.00
CA GLU A 103 -3.53 5.99 2.90
C GLU A 103 -2.71 5.70 1.65
N THR A 104 -3.05 4.59 0.96
CA THR A 104 -2.64 4.44 -0.43
C THR A 104 -3.05 5.77 -1.01
N THR A 105 -2.09 6.57 -1.46
CA THR A 105 -2.46 7.68 -2.32
C THR A 105 -3.18 7.00 -3.46
N SER A 106 -4.50 7.03 -3.42
CA SER A 106 -5.37 6.80 -4.56
C SER A 106 -5.36 8.07 -5.43
N THR A 107 -4.28 8.84 -5.39
CA THR A 107 -3.66 9.24 -6.64
C THR A 107 -2.72 8.09 -6.97
N PRO A 108 -3.05 7.19 -7.92
CA PRO A 108 -2.05 6.25 -8.38
C PRO A 108 -0.81 7.10 -8.65
N ALA A 109 0.31 6.79 -7.99
CA ALA A 109 1.59 7.08 -8.63
C ALA A 109 1.37 6.63 -10.07
N PRO A 110 1.56 7.49 -11.09
CA PRO A 110 1.23 7.12 -12.46
C PRO A 110 1.86 5.75 -12.62
N ALA A 111 1.02 4.71 -12.78
CA ALA A 111 1.52 3.40 -13.10
C ALA A 111 2.44 3.71 -14.25
N THR A 112 3.75 3.47 -14.09
CA THR A 112 4.67 3.89 -15.13
C THR A 112 4.09 3.28 -16.40
N ASP A 113 4.04 4.03 -17.51
CA ASP A 113 3.34 3.57 -18.71
C ASP A 113 3.73 2.12 -19.06
N ASP A 114 4.95 1.71 -18.65
CA ASP A 114 5.51 0.36 -18.69
C ASP A 114 4.79 -0.69 -17.82
N ASP A 115 4.59 -0.43 -16.51
CA ASP A 115 3.90 -1.38 -15.60
C ASP A 115 2.44 -1.59 -16.02
N GLN A 116 1.75 -0.50 -16.39
CA GLN A 116 0.36 -0.57 -16.82
C GLN A 116 0.24 -1.25 -18.20
N ALA A 117 1.17 -0.98 -19.12
CA ALA A 117 1.20 -1.65 -20.42
C ALA A 117 1.48 -3.14 -20.29
N GLY A 118 2.40 -3.54 -19.41
CA GLY A 118 2.68 -4.95 -19.12
C GLY A 118 1.43 -5.69 -18.61
N ALA A 119 0.71 -5.10 -17.65
CA ALA A 119 -0.51 -5.69 -17.11
C ALA A 119 -1.64 -5.80 -18.16
N ILE A 120 -1.86 -4.74 -18.94
CA ILE A 120 -2.88 -4.74 -20.01
C ILE A 120 -2.52 -5.74 -21.12
N GLY A 121 -1.24 -5.80 -21.52
CA GLY A 121 -0.73 -6.77 -22.48
C GLY A 121 -0.93 -8.20 -22.02
N TRP A 122 -0.58 -8.50 -20.76
CA TRP A 122 -0.79 -9.82 -20.18
C TRP A 122 -2.26 -10.26 -20.21
N LEU A 123 -3.20 -9.37 -19.87
CA LEU A 123 -4.64 -9.67 -19.93
C LEU A 123 -5.12 -9.99 -21.36
N ILE A 124 -4.57 -9.31 -22.36
CA ILE A 124 -4.91 -9.54 -23.77
C ILE A 124 -4.32 -10.87 -24.26
N ASP A 125 -3.10 -11.18 -23.86
CA ASP A 125 -2.42 -12.41 -24.29
C ASP A 125 -2.96 -13.65 -23.56
N ASN A 126 -3.44 -13.48 -22.32
CA ASN A 126 -4.09 -14.52 -21.51
C ASN A 126 -5.63 -14.48 -21.60
N ARG A 127 -6.17 -13.82 -22.62
CA ARG A 127 -7.62 -13.88 -22.90
C ARG A 127 -8.06 -15.32 -23.12
N ARG A 128 -9.35 -15.59 -22.88
CA ARG A 128 -9.91 -16.90 -23.21
C ARG A 128 -9.76 -17.20 -24.72
N PRO A 129 -9.48 -18.45 -25.13
CA PRO A 129 -9.24 -18.79 -26.53
C PRO A 129 -10.38 -18.40 -27.49
N GLU A 130 -11.63 -18.41 -27.01
CA GLU A 130 -12.81 -18.01 -27.77
C GLU A 130 -12.97 -16.48 -27.94
N VAL A 131 -12.20 -15.69 -27.21
CA VAL A 131 -12.22 -14.22 -27.30
C VAL A 131 -11.10 -13.78 -28.26
N SER A 132 -11.47 -13.06 -29.32
CA SER A 132 -10.46 -12.48 -30.21
C SER A 132 -9.69 -11.35 -29.53
N ARG A 133 -8.46 -11.08 -30.00
CA ARG A 133 -7.62 -9.98 -29.49
C ARG A 133 -8.38 -8.65 -29.53
N ASP A 134 -9.03 -8.36 -30.65
CA ASP A 134 -9.86 -7.17 -30.83
C ASP A 134 -11.04 -7.08 -29.85
N GLN A 135 -11.67 -8.21 -29.55
CA GLN A 135 -12.77 -8.26 -28.59
C GLN A 135 -12.29 -8.03 -27.16
N ALA A 136 -11.11 -8.55 -26.81
CA ALA A 136 -10.46 -8.27 -25.53
C ALA A 136 -10.13 -6.78 -25.40
N ILE A 137 -9.49 -6.18 -26.43
CA ILE A 137 -9.17 -4.75 -26.46
C ILE A 137 -10.44 -3.88 -26.34
N ARG A 138 -11.50 -4.20 -27.10
CA ARG A 138 -12.78 -3.47 -27.01
C ARG A 138 -13.42 -3.55 -25.62
N THR A 139 -13.36 -4.71 -24.99
CA THR A 139 -13.88 -4.90 -23.63
C THR A 139 -13.09 -4.08 -22.63
N LEU A 140 -11.76 -4.13 -22.70
CA LEU A 140 -10.88 -3.35 -21.83
C LEU A 140 -11.05 -1.84 -22.01
N ARG A 141 -11.23 -1.35 -23.25
CA ARG A 141 -11.55 0.06 -23.52
C ARG A 141 -12.82 0.53 -22.80
N ARG A 142 -13.84 -0.33 -22.71
CA ARG A 142 -15.08 -0.01 -21.97
C ARG A 142 -14.86 -0.03 -20.46
N ALA A 143 -14.14 -1.04 -19.96
CA ALA A 143 -13.87 -1.20 -18.53
C ALA A 143 -12.97 -0.09 -17.98
N LEU A 144 -12.05 0.44 -18.81
CA LEU A 144 -11.04 1.42 -18.43
C LEU A 144 -11.31 2.82 -19.03
N ALA A 145 -12.56 3.12 -19.43
CA ALA A 145 -12.90 4.36 -20.12
C ALA A 145 -12.57 5.66 -19.32
N GLY A 146 -12.47 5.56 -18.00
CA GLY A 146 -12.06 6.67 -17.12
C GLY A 146 -10.56 6.90 -17.03
N ASP A 147 -9.74 6.07 -17.68
CA ASP A 147 -8.28 6.12 -17.64
C ASP A 147 -7.68 6.49 -19.02
N PRO A 148 -7.22 7.75 -19.20
CA PRO A 148 -6.59 8.19 -20.45
C PRO A 148 -5.26 7.49 -20.77
N ALA A 149 -4.51 7.03 -19.77
CA ALA A 149 -3.25 6.33 -19.98
C ALA A 149 -3.52 4.91 -20.53
N ALA A 150 -4.47 4.19 -19.91
CA ALA A 150 -4.94 2.90 -20.40
C ALA A 150 -5.45 2.99 -21.86
N SER A 151 -6.16 4.07 -22.20
CA SER A 151 -6.65 4.29 -23.57
C SER A 151 -5.51 4.35 -24.60
N ARG A 152 -4.44 5.12 -24.31
CA ARG A 152 -3.27 5.23 -25.21
C ARG A 152 -2.51 3.90 -25.35
N ILE A 153 -2.41 3.14 -24.27
CA ILE A 153 -1.80 1.80 -24.27
C ILE A 153 -2.61 0.86 -25.17
N LEU A 154 -3.94 0.84 -25.01
CA LEU A 154 -4.84 0.01 -25.81
C LEU A 154 -4.83 0.39 -27.29
N ASP A 155 -4.65 1.68 -27.62
CA ASP A 155 -4.49 2.14 -29.00
C ASP A 155 -3.19 1.60 -29.62
N ARG A 156 -2.06 1.73 -28.92
CA ARG A 156 -0.77 1.17 -29.37
C ARG A 156 -0.80 -0.35 -29.54
N LEU A 157 -1.53 -1.06 -28.68
CA LEU A 157 -1.66 -2.52 -28.74
C LEU A 157 -2.64 -2.99 -29.83
N ALA A 158 -3.55 -2.14 -30.27
CA ALA A 158 -4.45 -2.41 -31.39
C ALA A 158 -3.78 -2.24 -32.76
N GLU A 159 -2.65 -1.53 -32.81
CA GLU A 159 -1.84 -1.30 -34.01
C GLU A 159 -0.78 -2.40 -34.25
N GLN A 160 -0.66 -3.38 -33.34
CA GLN A 160 0.27 -4.52 -33.40
C GLN A 160 -0.45 -5.81 -33.79
#